data_AF-A0AA41X3Q4-F1
#
_entry.id   AF-A0AA41X3Q4-F1
#
_cell.length_a   1.000
_cell.length_b   1.000
_cell.length_c   1.000
_cell.angle_alpha   90.00
_cell.angle_beta   90.00
_cell.angle_gamma   90.00
#
_symmetry.space_group_name_H-M   'P 1'
#
loop_
_entity.id
_entity.type
_entity.pdbx_description
1 polymer ?
#
loop_
_entity_poly.entity_id
_entity_poly.type
_entity_poly.pdbx_seq_one_letter_code
_entity_poly.pdbx_strand_id
1 'polypeptide(L)' 'MIRLLFLIPLVLSTMWILYLKANNYSLKQGKQGFIYILIFSSVIALFYMIMMWLTQAQ' A
#
# COMPACT_ATOMS: atom_id res chain seq x y z
N MET A 1 -8.89 10.79 10.84
CA MET A 1 -8.94 11.02 9.38
C MET A 1 -7.86 10.25 8.60
N ILE A 2 -6.72 9.88 9.21
CA ILE A 2 -5.67 9.02 8.60
C ILE A 2 -6.09 7.53 8.42
N ARG A 3 -7.14 7.08 9.15
CA ARG A 3 -7.58 5.67 9.18
C ARG A 3 -7.91 5.07 7.81
N LEU A 4 -8.39 5.89 6.87
CA LEU A 4 -8.73 5.44 5.50
C LEU A 4 -7.49 5.25 4.61
N LEU A 5 -6.38 5.93 4.89
CA LEU A 5 -5.15 5.77 4.12
C LEU A 5 -4.56 4.36 4.26
N PHE A 6 -4.76 3.72 5.43
CA PHE A 6 -4.38 2.31 5.64
C PHE A 6 -5.28 1.33 4.88
N LEU A 7 -6.53 1.71 4.52
CA LEU A 7 -7.40 0.86 3.73
C LEU A 7 -6.96 0.76 2.26
N ILE A 8 -6.28 1.78 1.74
CA ILE A 8 -5.82 1.83 0.33
C ILE A 8 -4.95 0.61 -0.03
N PRO A 9 -3.85 0.29 0.69
CA PRO A 9 -3.06 -0.92 0.42
C PRO A 9 -3.85 -2.20 0.56
N LEU A 10 -4.77 -2.27 1.52
CA LEU A 10 -5.63 -3.43 1.77
C LEU A 10 -6.57 -3.70 0.60
N VAL A 11 -7.19 -2.65 0.07
CA VAL A 11 -8.08 -2.75 -1.10
C VAL A 11 -7.28 -3.10 -2.35
N LEU A 12 -6.15 -2.43 -2.60
CA LEU A 12 -5.27 -2.74 -3.74
C LEU A 12 -4.73 -4.17 -3.69
N SER A 13 -4.29 -4.64 -2.52
CA SER A 13 -3.79 -6.01 -2.36
C SER A 13 -4.89 -7.04 -2.58
N THR A 14 -6.11 -6.79 -2.10
CA THR A 14 -7.26 -7.67 -2.35
C THR A 14 -7.60 -7.72 -3.85
N MET A 15 -7.64 -6.57 -4.53
CA MET A 15 -7.82 -6.51 -5.99
C MET A 15 -6.71 -7.26 -6.75
N TRP A 16 -5.46 -7.13 -6.32
CA TRP A 16 -4.33 -7.81 -6.94
C TRP A 16 -4.40 -9.33 -6.77
N ILE A 17 -4.85 -9.82 -5.61
CA ILE A 17 -5.11 -11.26 -5.39
C ILE A 17 -6.19 -11.76 -6.35
N LEU A 18 -7.30 -11.03 -6.47
CA LEU A 18 -8.38 -11.38 -7.40
C LEU A 18 -7.90 -11.41 -8.85
N TYR A 19 -7.09 -10.44 -9.25
CA TYR A 19 -6.47 -10.39 -10.57
C TYR A 19 -5.57 -11.61 -10.83
N LEU A 20 -4.68 -11.96 -9.91
CA LEU A 20 -3.81 -13.13 -10.04
C LEU A 20 -4.64 -14.42 -10.14
N LYS A 21 -5.67 -14.54 -9.30
CA LYS A 21 -6.54 -15.72 -9.27
C LYS A 21 -7.36 -15.86 -10.57
N ALA A 22 -7.86 -14.74 -11.12
CA ALA A 22 -8.57 -14.72 -12.39
C ALA A 22 -7.68 -15.12 -13.58
N ASN A 23 -6.40 -14.76 -13.53
CA ASN A 23 -5.42 -15.08 -14.57
C ASN A 23 -4.66 -16.40 -14.34
N ASN A 24 -5.05 -17.22 -13.35
CA ASN A 24 -4.34 -18.44 -12.93
C ASN A 24 -2.85 -18.23 -12.59
N TYR A 25 -2.46 -17.00 -12.20
CA TYR A 25 -1.11 -16.71 -11.76
C TYR A 25 -0.89 -17.15 -10.31
N SER A 26 0.30 -17.70 -10.06
CA SER A 26 0.75 -18.03 -8.71
C SER A 26 1.03 -16.76 -7.89
N LEU A 27 0.76 -16.81 -6.59
CA LEU A 27 1.15 -15.75 -5.65
C LEU A 27 2.66 -15.41 -5.70
N LYS A 28 3.51 -16.38 -6.09
CA LYS A 28 4.94 -16.13 -6.30
C LYS A 28 5.20 -15.21 -7.50
N GLN A 29 4.42 -15.31 -8.57
CA GLN A 29 4.55 -14.44 -9.75
C GLN A 29 4.01 -13.05 -9.48
N GLY A 30 2.94 -12.95 -8.69
CA GLY A 30 2.34 -11.68 -8.28
C GLY A 30 3.08 -10.92 -7.18
N LYS A 31 4.20 -11.45 -6.65
CA LYS A 31 4.91 -10.86 -5.50
C LYS A 31 5.40 -9.43 -5.78
N GLN A 32 5.74 -9.11 -7.03
CA GLN A 32 6.13 -7.75 -7.41
C GLN A 32 4.99 -6.74 -7.21
N GLY A 33 3.75 -7.07 -7.57
CA GLY A 33 2.62 -6.16 -7.35
C GLY A 33 2.35 -5.87 -5.88
N PHE A 34 2.51 -6.87 -5.01
CA PHE A 34 2.47 -6.65 -3.56
C PHE A 34 3.58 -5.73 -3.07
N ILE A 35 4.80 -5.88 -3.58
CA ILE A 35 5.93 -5.01 -3.25
C ILE A 35 5.63 -3.56 -3.68
N TYR A 36 5.09 -3.36 -4.89
CA TYR A 36 4.69 -2.02 -5.34
C TYR A 36 3.65 -1.38 -4.43
N ILE A 37 2.60 -2.12 -4.04
CA ILE A 37 1.56 -1.63 -3.12
C ILE A 37 2.15 -1.25 -1.77
N LEU A 38 3.07 -2.08 -1.25
CA LEU A 38 3.71 -1.88 0.04
C LEU A 38 4.65 -0.66 0.02
N ILE A 39 5.49 -0.52 -1.02
CA ILE A 39 6.37 0.64 -1.20
C ILE A 39 5.56 1.92 -1.34
N PHE A 40 4.53 1.93 -2.20
CA PHE A 40 3.68 3.11 -2.40
C PHE A 40 3.04 3.56 -1.08
N SER A 41 2.53 2.59 -0.31
CA SER A 41 1.89 2.88 0.97
C SER A 41 2.89 3.33 2.04
N SER A 42 4.11 2.76 2.05
CA SER A 42 5.14 3.17 3.01
C SER A 42 5.66 4.57 2.71
N VAL A 43 5.82 4.94 1.43
CA VAL A 43 6.22 6.28 1.01
C VAL A 43 5.20 7.32 1.47
N ILE A 44 3.90 7.06 1.29
CA ILE A 44 2.83 7.95 1.75
C ILE A 44 2.84 8.05 3.28
N ALA A 45 2.99 6.94 3.99
CA ALA A 45 3.03 6.94 5.45
C ALA A 45 4.24 7.73 5.99
N LEU A 46 5.42 7.55 5.39
CA LEU A 46 6.64 8.32 5.71
C LEU A 46 6.44 9.80 5.42
N PHE A 47 5.85 10.15 4.28
CA PHE A 47 5.56 11.54 3.93
C PHE A 47 4.67 12.20 4.99
N TYR A 48 3.56 11.56 5.37
CA TYR A 48 2.69 12.08 6.42
C TYR A 48 3.37 12.12 7.79
N MET A 49 4.20 11.14 8.13
CA MET A 49 4.97 11.12 9.37
C MET A 49 5.95 12.31 9.43
N ILE A 50 6.68 12.57 8.35
CA ILE A 50 7.61 13.69 8.23
C ILE A 50 6.87 15.01 8.31
N MET A 51 5.77 15.17 7.56
CA MET A 51 4.95 16.39 7.60
C MET A 51 4.39 16.63 9.00
N MET A 52 3.89 15.59 9.67
CA MET A 52 3.39 15.72 11.05
C MET A 52 4.49 16.14 12.01
N TRP A 53 5.71 15.59 11.88
CA TRP A 53 6.85 15.97 12.68
C TRP A 53 7.27 17.43 12.44
N LEU A 54 7.36 17.85 11.17
CA LEU A 54 7.64 19.24 10.79
C LEU A 54 6.57 20.22 11.30
N THR A 55 5.30 19.82 11.28
CA THR A 55 4.19 20.69 11.72
C THR A 55 4.02 20.72 13.24
N GLN A 56 4.47 19.68 13.96
CA GLN A 56 4.50 19.62 15.43
C GLN A 56 5.80 20.22 16.01
N ALA A 57 6.87 20.30 15.24
CA ALA A 57 8.13 20.93 15.62
C ALA A 57 8.07 22.47 15.57
N GLN A 58 6.91 23.04 15.23
CA GLN A 58 6.62 24.48 15.18
C GLN A 58 5.46 24.80 16.11
#